data_AF-A0A843GSI1-F1
#
_entry.id   AF-A0A843GSI1-F1
#
_cell.length_a   1.000
_cell.length_b   1.000
_cell.length_c   1.000
_cell.angle_alpha   90.00
_cell.angle_beta   90.00
_cell.angle_gamma   90.00
#
_symmetry.space_group_name_H-M   'P 1'
#
loop_
_entity.id
_entity.type
_entity.pdbx_description
1 polymer ?
#
loop_
_entity_poly.entity_id
_entity_poly.type
_entity_poly.pdbx_seq_one_letter_code
_entity_poly.pdbx_strand_id
1 'polypeptide(L)'
;MDENILLNSLYKFANLGYYKHGWELPQLIKNARFLYRDYLTSEHIQLLTGFYNDFAKGHFSNTSNVPPSSAEQEGGEPIETEGEQLHF
;
A
#
# COMPACT_ATOMS: atom_id res chain seq x y z
N MET A 1 -12.80 -6.91 27.52
CA MET A 1 -12.20 -5.68 26.97
C MET A 1 -13.33 -4.81 26.44
N ASP A 2 -13.31 -3.51 26.69
CA ASP A 2 -14.34 -2.60 26.15
C ASP A 2 -14.19 -2.46 24.63
N GLU A 3 -15.31 -2.47 23.91
CA GLU A 3 -15.35 -2.45 22.44
C GLU A 3 -14.71 -1.17 21.86
N ASN A 4 -14.93 -0.01 22.50
CA ASN A 4 -14.34 1.25 22.05
C ASN A 4 -12.81 1.25 22.24
N ILE A 5 -12.33 0.60 23.31
CA ILE A 5 -10.89 0.45 23.55
C ILE A 5 -10.27 -0.45 22.46
N LEU A 6 -10.95 -1.52 22.08
CA LEU A 6 -10.49 -2.42 21.02
C LEU A 6 -10.47 -1.71 19.65
N LEU A 7 -11.51 -0.98 19.30
CA LEU A 7 -11.58 -0.18 18.06
C LEU A 7 -10.43 0.84 17.97
N ASN A 8 -10.21 1.62 19.03
CA ASN A 8 -9.11 2.58 19.09
C ASN A 8 -7.73 1.89 18.98
N SER A 9 -7.60 0.70 19.58
CA SER A 9 -6.38 -0.10 19.49
C SER A 9 -6.14 -0.60 18.07
N LEU A 10 -7.17 -1.07 17.36
CA LEU A 10 -7.08 -1.52 15.96
C LEU A 10 -6.73 -0.37 15.02
N TYR A 11 -7.30 0.82 15.20
CA TYR A 11 -6.95 2.01 14.43
C TYR A 11 -5.47 2.38 14.59
N LYS A 12 -4.99 2.48 15.84
CA LYS A 12 -3.57 2.75 16.13
C LYS A 12 -2.66 1.66 15.60
N PHE A 13 -3.09 0.41 15.67
CA PHE A 13 -2.33 -0.73 15.17
C PHE A 13 -2.18 -0.70 13.65
N ALA A 14 -3.26 -0.37 12.91
CA ALA A 14 -3.20 -0.14 11.47
C ALA A 14 -2.25 1.02 11.11
N ASN A 15 -2.30 2.13 11.87
CA ASN A 15 -1.40 3.27 11.65
C ASN A 15 0.07 2.89 11.88
N LEU A 16 0.38 2.21 12.98
CA LEU A 16 1.73 1.73 13.28
C LEU A 16 2.23 0.73 12.23
N GLY A 17 1.38 -0.25 11.88
CA GLY A 17 1.71 -1.23 10.86
C GLY A 17 2.03 -0.58 9.52
N TYR A 18 1.22 0.38 9.08
CA TYR A 18 1.44 1.08 7.82
C TYR A 18 2.62 2.06 7.88
N TYR A 19 2.60 3.06 8.77
CA TYR A 19 3.57 4.17 8.76
C TYR A 19 4.89 3.87 9.45
N LYS A 20 4.90 3.06 10.52
CA LYS A 20 6.14 2.80 11.29
C LYS A 20 6.86 1.56 10.82
N HIS A 21 6.12 0.54 10.41
CA HIS A 21 6.69 -0.76 10.08
C HIS A 21 6.60 -1.14 8.60
N GLY A 22 5.80 -0.44 7.80
CA GLY A 22 5.59 -0.79 6.39
C GLY A 22 5.01 -2.19 6.19
N TRP A 23 4.23 -2.69 7.15
CA TRP A 23 3.60 -4.00 7.04
C TRP A 23 2.55 -3.99 5.96
N GLU A 24 2.60 -4.99 5.08
CA GLU A 24 1.50 -5.29 4.17
C GLU A 24 0.27 -5.78 4.95
N LEU A 25 -0.91 -5.60 4.35
CA LEU A 25 -2.19 -5.98 4.97
C LEU A 25 -2.23 -7.43 5.51
N PRO A 26 -1.71 -8.46 4.82
CA PRO A 26 -1.67 -9.83 5.36
C PRO A 26 -0.84 -9.95 6.63
N GLN A 27 0.29 -9.23 6.72
CA GLN A 27 1.17 -9.23 7.89
C GLN A 27 0.52 -8.49 9.07
N LEU A 28 -0.15 -7.36 8.79
CA LEU A 28 -0.94 -6.63 9.79
C LEU A 28 -2.04 -7.52 10.39
N ILE A 29 -2.82 -8.19 9.55
CA ILE A 29 -3.90 -9.09 10.00
C ILE A 29 -3.33 -10.25 10.82
N LYS A 30 -2.21 -10.84 10.40
CA LYS A 30 -1.55 -11.91 11.16
C LYS A 30 -1.11 -11.45 12.55
N ASN A 31 -0.49 -10.28 12.65
CA ASN A 31 -0.04 -9.73 13.93
C ASN A 31 -1.22 -9.32 14.82
N ALA A 32 -2.30 -8.78 14.24
CA ALA A 32 -3.51 -8.47 14.98
C ALA A 32 -4.12 -9.75 15.57
N ARG A 33 -4.27 -10.81 14.77
CA ARG A 33 -4.77 -12.12 15.23
C ARG A 33 -3.93 -12.73 16.34
N PHE A 34 -2.62 -12.47 16.35
CA PHE A 34 -1.75 -12.93 17.42
C PHE A 34 -1.96 -12.13 18.72
N LEU A 35 -2.04 -10.80 18.62
CA LEU A 35 -2.11 -9.91 19.79
C LEU A 35 -3.50 -9.81 20.43
N TYR A 36 -4.56 -9.88 19.62
CA TYR A 36 -5.95 -9.73 20.07
C TYR A 36 -6.77 -11.00 19.81
N ARG A 37 -6.12 -12.17 19.82
CA ARG A 37 -6.72 -13.46 19.44
C ARG A 37 -8.09 -13.71 20.05
N ASP A 38 -8.24 -13.44 21.34
CA ASP A 38 -9.46 -13.74 22.11
C ASP A 38 -10.56 -12.69 21.95
N TYR A 39 -10.25 -11.57 21.31
CA TYR A 39 -11.15 -10.41 21.16
C TYR A 39 -11.46 -10.07 19.69
N LEU A 40 -10.67 -10.60 18.75
CA LEU A 40 -10.82 -10.36 17.33
C LEU A 40 -11.97 -11.19 16.75
N THR A 41 -12.94 -10.49 16.19
CA THR A 41 -14.02 -11.06 15.38
C THR A 41 -13.78 -10.76 13.91
N SER A 42 -14.60 -11.35 13.04
CA SER A 42 -14.57 -11.04 11.61
C SER A 42 -14.88 -9.56 11.31
N GLU A 43 -15.72 -8.90 12.11
CA GLU A 43 -16.03 -7.47 11.97
C GLU A 43 -14.82 -6.60 12.32
N HIS A 44 -14.11 -6.94 13.40
CA HIS A 44 -12.88 -6.25 13.78
C HIS A 44 -11.79 -6.37 12.71
N ILE A 45 -11.69 -7.50 12.01
CA ILE A 45 -10.76 -7.67 10.87
C ILE A 45 -11.16 -6.81 9.68
N GLN A 46 -12.46 -6.68 9.39
CA GLN A 46 -12.95 -5.79 8.33
C GLN A 46 -12.64 -4.33 8.64
N LEU A 47 -12.86 -3.91 9.89
CA LEU A 47 -12.52 -2.56 10.35
C LEU A 47 -11.01 -2.27 10.27
N LEU A 48 -10.18 -3.21 10.74
CA LEU A 48 -8.72 -3.10 10.63
C LEU A 48 -8.26 -2.96 9.18
N THR A 49 -8.87 -3.74 8.28
CA THR A 49 -8.61 -3.67 6.83
C THR A 49 -9.05 -2.32 6.25
N GLY A 50 -10.20 -1.80 6.68
CA GLY A 50 -10.69 -0.47 6.32
C GLY A 50 -9.70 0.62 6.72
N PHE A 51 -9.27 0.65 7.98
CA PHE A 51 -8.29 1.62 8.48
C PHE A 51 -6.98 1.56 7.69
N TYR A 52 -6.46 0.36 7.45
CA TYR A 52 -5.25 0.18 6.64
C TYR A 52 -5.40 0.76 5.23
N ASN A 53 -6.53 0.46 4.57
CA ASN A 53 -6.79 0.95 3.23
C ASN A 53 -6.99 2.46 3.19
N ASP A 54 -7.55 3.08 4.23
CA ASP A 54 -7.68 4.53 4.33
C ASP A 54 -6.31 5.20 4.45
N PHE A 55 -5.39 4.63 5.24
CA PHE A 55 -4.01 5.11 5.31
C PHE A 55 -3.29 4.95 3.97
N ALA A 56 -3.48 3.82 3.28
CA ALA A 56 -2.92 3.60 1.96
C ALA A 56 -3.48 4.59 0.92
N LYS A 57 -4.80 4.78 0.87
CA LYS A 57 -5.46 5.73 -0.04
C LYS A 57 -5.00 7.17 0.20
N GLY A 58 -4.86 7.59 1.46
CA GLY A 58 -4.33 8.90 1.81
C GLY A 58 -2.87 9.13 1.38
N HIS A 59 -2.09 8.06 1.15
CA HIS A 59 -0.72 8.12 0.65
C HIS A 59 -0.63 8.07 -0.88
N PHE A 60 -1.56 7.37 -1.56
CA PHE A 60 -1.61 7.29 -3.03
C PHE A 60 -2.22 8.54 -3.69
N SER A 61 -2.93 9.40 -2.95
CA SER A 61 -3.41 10.69 -3.48
C SER A 61 -2.29 11.71 -3.77
N ASN A 62 -1.02 11.40 -3.49
CA ASN A 62 0.13 12.23 -3.89
C ASN A 62 1.07 11.58 -4.92
N THR A 63 0.66 10.49 -5.56
CA THR A 63 1.35 9.92 -6.73
C THR A 63 0.41 9.89 -7.94
N SER A 64 -0.02 11.08 -8.37
CA SER A 64 -0.57 11.23 -9.71
C SER A 64 0.58 11.15 -10.73
N ASN A 65 0.34 10.38 -11.78
CA ASN A 65 1.09 10.25 -13.04
C ASN A 65 2.27 9.27 -13.08
N VAL A 66 1.97 7.96 -13.00
CA VAL A 66 2.46 7.03 -14.02
C VAL A 66 1.26 6.23 -14.53
N PRO A 67 0.78 6.46 -15.77
CA PRO A 67 -0.25 5.60 -16.34
C PRO A 67 0.30 4.18 -16.51
N PRO A 68 -0.54 3.13 -16.42
CA PRO A 68 -0.11 1.79 -16.79
C PRO A 68 0.36 1.86 -18.24
N SER A 69 1.59 1.44 -18.50
CA SER A 69 2.12 1.35 -19.86
C SER A 69 1.23 0.40 -20.64
N SER A 70 0.33 0.94 -21.47
CA SER A 70 -0.39 0.16 -22.47
C SER A 70 0.64 -0.49 -23.38
N ALA A 71 0.57 -1.81 -23.45
CA ALA A 71 1.24 -2.59 -24.47
C ALA A 71 0.59 -2.27 -25.83
N GLU A 72 1.13 -1.27 -26.52
CA GLU A 72 0.93 -1.02 -27.94
C GLU A 72 2.31 -0.81 -28.57
N GLN A 73 3.04 -1.90 -28.83
CA GLN A 73 4.14 -1.87 -29.81
C GLN A 73 3.55 -2.17 -31.18
N GLU A 74 2.84 -1.20 -31.73
CA GLU A 74 2.64 -1.08 -33.18
C GLU A 74 3.64 -0.05 -33.73
N GLY A 75 4.10 -0.31 -34.95
CA GLY A 75 5.34 0.16 -35.52
C GLY A 75 5.45 1.65 -35.81
N GLY A 76 6.69 2.09 -36.07
CA GLY A 76 6.95 3.44 -36.56
C GLY A 76 8.43 3.84 -36.53
N GLU A 77 9.19 3.32 -37.49
CA GLU A 77 10.35 3.90 -38.21
C GLU A 77 11.58 4.51 -37.47
N PRO A 78 12.79 4.37 -38.06
CA PRO A 78 14.07 4.70 -37.42
C PRO A 78 14.33 6.20 -37.41
N ILE A 79 14.80 6.71 -36.27
CA ILE A 79 15.29 8.09 -36.14
C ILE A 79 16.77 8.09 -36.51
N GLU A 80 17.12 8.70 -37.63
CA GLU A 80 18.50 9.11 -37.95
C GLU A 80 19.02 10.02 -36.84
N THR A 81 20.21 9.72 -36.30
CA THR A 81 20.91 10.65 -35.41
C THR A 81 22.35 10.74 -35.87
N GLU A 82 22.67 11.83 -36.56
CA GLU A 82 24.04 12.31 -36.73
C GLU A 82 24.63 12.57 -35.34
N GLY A 83 25.66 11.81 -34.99
CA GLY A 83 26.34 11.85 -33.70
C GLY A 83 27.82 11.63 -33.90
N GLU A 84 28.47 12.69 -34.39
CA GLU A 84 29.79 13.18 -33.98
C GLU A 84 30.85 12.13 -33.58
N GLN A 85 31.84 11.96 -34.46
CA GLN A 85 33.10 11.28 -34.15
C GLN A 85 33.89 12.03 -33.07
N LEU A 86 34.35 11.33 -32.05
CA LEU A 86 35.54 11.71 -31.28
C LEU A 86 36.50 10.51 -31.16
N HIS A 87 37.66 10.68 -31.79
CA HIS A 87 38.86 9.84 -31.68
C HIS A 87 39.41 9.85 -30.25
N PHE A 88 39.79 8.68 -29.73
CA PHE A 88 40.97 8.48 -28.89
C PHE A 88 41.59 7.11 -29.21
#